data_AF-A2XZ51-F1
#
_entry.id   AF-A2XZ51-F1
#
_cell.length_a   1.000
_cell.length_b   1.000
_cell.length_c   1.000
_cell.angle_alpha   90.00
_cell.angle_beta   90.00
_cell.angle_gamma   90.00
#
_symmetry.space_group_name_H-M   'P 1'
#
loop_
_entity.id
_entity.type
_entity.pdbx_description
1 polymer ?
#
loop_
_entity_poly.entity_id
_entity_poly.type
_entity_poly.pdbx_seq_one_letter_code
_entity_poly.pdbx_strand_id
1 'polypeptide(L)'
;MPSEFVAARKKPPPELLFAACRKKQQPPPPGMAFVPSEFAAAGVGRKRQPAPPVEIRRVWAHNVEEEFRIIRNAIDHFPYVSMDTEFPGVIHRPTKHPALLTAGDRYDLLRRNVDALHLIQVGITLAASPTAAPALAFEINLSDFDQRVHRHAAESVQLLAEHGVDLAAHRRHGVRASALAPLLMSSGLVCSHGAVKWVTFHSAYDFAYLVKLLMGRKLPRSMAEFLNLVRVFFGDEVYDVKHMMRHCGGELYGGLERVAAALQVKRAAGRCHQAASDSLLTWDVFRRMRELYFLKHGVEAYQGVLFGLELDMDMPSNKTPSLPLVAAR
;
A
#
# COMPACT_ATOMS: atom_id res chain seq x y z
N MET A 1 60.58 -13.50 46.29
CA MET A 1 59.97 -12.92 47.51
C MET A 1 58.95 -11.90 47.06
N PRO A 2 57.64 -12.10 47.32
CA PRO A 2 56.57 -11.77 46.37
C PRO A 2 55.45 -10.85 46.92
N SER A 3 54.61 -10.36 46.02
CA SER A 3 53.15 -10.19 46.22
C SER A 3 52.53 -9.79 44.86
N GLU A 4 52.15 -10.72 43.98
CA GLU A 4 50.83 -11.39 43.91
C GLU A 4 49.62 -10.48 44.13
N PHE A 5 48.73 -10.37 43.15
CA PHE A 5 47.31 -10.71 43.34
C PHE A 5 46.62 -10.98 41.99
N VAL A 6 46.33 -12.27 41.74
CA VAL A 6 45.30 -12.77 40.83
C VAL A 6 43.99 -12.82 41.62
N ALA A 7 42.87 -12.41 41.03
CA ALA A 7 41.55 -12.72 41.60
C ALA A 7 40.58 -13.17 40.50
N ALA A 8 40.24 -14.45 40.60
CA ALA A 8 39.31 -15.17 39.76
C ALA A 8 37.84 -14.91 40.13
N ARG A 9 36.99 -15.26 39.16
CA ARG A 9 35.52 -15.29 39.20
C ARG A 9 34.96 -15.98 40.46
N LYS A 10 33.94 -15.36 41.05
CA LYS A 10 32.95 -16.03 41.91
C LYS A 10 31.53 -15.64 41.46
N LYS A 11 30.72 -16.63 41.10
CA LYS A 11 29.25 -16.53 41.12
C LYS A 11 28.77 -16.50 42.58
N PRO A 12 27.68 -15.78 42.89
CA PRO A 12 26.81 -16.13 44.02
C PRO A 12 25.38 -16.53 43.58
N PRO A 13 24.58 -17.14 44.49
CA PRO A 13 23.46 -18.02 44.17
C PRO A 13 22.08 -17.40 44.60
N PRO A 14 20.97 -18.14 44.89
CA PRO A 14 19.66 -17.89 44.28
C PRO A 14 18.60 -17.27 45.22
N GLU A 15 17.50 -16.82 44.58
CA GLU A 15 16.11 -16.55 45.04
C GLU A 15 15.81 -15.93 46.43
N LEU A 16 14.96 -14.88 46.43
CA LEU A 16 13.77 -14.77 47.31
C LEU A 16 12.84 -13.61 46.89
N LEU A 17 11.68 -14.01 46.33
CA LEU A 17 10.29 -13.54 46.51
C LEU A 17 9.89 -12.08 46.88
N PHE A 18 8.85 -11.64 46.15
CA PHE A 18 7.77 -10.67 46.44
C PHE A 18 8.07 -9.17 46.63
N ALA A 19 7.56 -8.33 45.70
CA ALA A 19 6.50 -7.35 45.99
C ALA A 19 6.06 -6.59 44.71
N ALA A 20 4.76 -6.68 44.41
CA ALA A 20 4.10 -5.92 43.36
C ALA A 20 3.89 -4.46 43.80
N CYS A 21 4.51 -3.51 43.10
CA CYS A 21 4.24 -2.08 43.30
C CYS A 21 3.16 -1.62 42.30
N ARG A 22 1.92 -1.47 42.79
CA ARG A 22 0.84 -0.74 42.12
C ARG A 22 1.25 0.73 41.97
N LYS A 23 1.46 1.22 40.74
CA LYS A 23 1.51 2.67 40.47
C LYS A 23 0.08 3.22 40.45
N LYS A 24 -0.23 4.12 41.38
CA LYS A 24 -1.46 4.93 41.38
C LYS A 24 -1.41 5.93 40.21
N GLN A 25 -2.45 5.95 39.38
CA GLN A 25 -2.66 6.98 38.37
C GLN A 25 -3.10 8.29 39.05
N GLN A 26 -2.46 9.42 38.69
CA GLN A 26 -2.95 10.76 39.02
C GLN A 26 -4.01 11.19 38.00
N PRO A 27 -5.04 11.97 38.41
CA PRO A 27 -6.07 12.46 37.50
C PRO A 27 -5.52 13.60 36.61
N PRO A 28 -6.04 13.75 35.37
CA PRO A 28 -5.63 14.82 34.47
C PRO A 28 -6.22 16.19 34.89
N PRO A 29 -5.58 17.31 34.52
CA PRO A 29 -6.05 18.65 34.82
C PRO A 29 -7.33 19.01 34.00
N PRO A 30 -8.21 19.89 34.52
CA PRO A 30 -9.47 20.22 33.89
C PRO A 30 -9.29 21.28 32.79
N GLY A 31 -9.80 21.00 31.58
CA GLY A 31 -9.98 22.02 30.54
C GLY A 31 -9.55 21.60 29.13
N MET A 32 -10.22 20.60 28.53
CA MET A 32 -10.32 20.51 27.07
C MET A 32 -11.64 19.83 26.70
N ALA A 33 -12.43 20.56 25.91
CA ALA A 33 -13.76 20.17 25.51
C ALA A 33 -13.74 19.08 24.43
N PHE A 34 -14.65 18.12 24.60
CA PHE A 34 -15.28 17.26 23.61
C PHE A 34 -14.37 16.35 22.75
N VAL A 35 -14.17 15.12 23.24
CA VAL A 35 -13.90 13.95 22.41
C VAL A 35 -15.22 13.16 22.34
N PRO A 36 -15.78 12.82 21.16
CA PRO A 36 -16.99 12.00 21.10
C PRO A 36 -16.72 10.61 21.71
N SER A 37 -17.41 10.35 22.82
CA SER A 37 -17.40 9.08 23.53
C SER A 37 -18.25 8.05 22.80
N GLU A 38 -17.65 7.23 21.93
CA GLU A 38 -18.27 5.98 21.47
C GLU A 38 -17.30 4.79 21.47
N PHE A 39 -16.54 4.61 22.55
CA PHE A 39 -15.90 3.32 22.83
C PHE A 39 -15.96 3.01 24.33
N ALA A 40 -17.18 2.77 24.83
CA ALA A 40 -17.41 2.08 26.09
C ALA A 40 -18.10 0.74 25.78
N ALA A 41 -17.46 -0.35 26.20
CA ALA A 41 -17.98 -1.71 26.02
C ALA A 41 -19.17 -1.98 26.96
N ALA A 42 -20.24 -2.57 26.41
CA ALA A 42 -20.97 -3.74 26.94
C ALA A 42 -22.35 -3.92 26.27
N GLY A 43 -22.74 -5.18 26.05
CA GLY A 43 -24.12 -5.63 26.25
C GLY A 43 -25.11 -5.50 25.08
N VAL A 44 -25.52 -6.68 24.59
CA VAL A 44 -26.85 -7.04 24.05
C VAL A 44 -27.50 -6.10 23.01
N GLY A 45 -27.56 -6.59 21.76
CA GLY A 45 -28.76 -6.42 20.94
C GLY A 45 -29.04 -5.08 20.26
N ARG A 46 -28.07 -4.16 20.13
CA ARG A 46 -28.24 -3.01 19.22
C ARG A 46 -27.93 -3.43 17.78
N LYS A 47 -28.92 -3.34 16.89
CA LYS A 47 -28.68 -3.32 15.43
C LYS A 47 -27.62 -2.26 15.18
N ARG A 48 -26.41 -2.67 14.77
CA ARG A 48 -25.36 -1.75 14.34
C ARG A 48 -25.94 -0.88 13.25
N GLN A 49 -26.07 0.42 13.52
CA GLN A 49 -26.32 1.38 12.45
C GLN A 49 -25.16 1.26 11.45
N PRO A 50 -25.44 1.29 10.14
CA PRO A 50 -24.36 1.28 9.16
C PRO A 50 -23.44 2.46 9.45
N ALA A 51 -22.14 2.20 9.52
CA ALA A 51 -21.15 3.26 9.66
C ALA A 51 -21.35 4.29 8.53
N PRO A 52 -21.16 5.59 8.80
CA PRO A 52 -21.27 6.61 7.77
C PRO A 52 -20.32 6.28 6.60
N PRO A 53 -20.71 6.58 5.35
CA PRO A 53 -19.87 6.33 4.19
C PRO A 53 -18.56 7.12 4.29
N VAL A 54 -17.45 6.51 3.87
CA VAL A 54 -16.14 7.18 3.87
C VAL A 54 -16.14 8.33 2.88
N GLU A 55 -15.80 9.51 3.35
CA GLU A 55 -15.62 10.70 2.53
C GLU A 55 -14.21 10.71 1.90
N ILE A 56 -14.14 11.01 0.60
CA ILE A 56 -12.86 11.22 -0.10
C ILE A 56 -12.42 12.67 0.12
N ARG A 57 -11.31 12.85 0.84
CA ARG A 57 -10.71 14.15 1.15
C ARG A 57 -9.82 14.59 0.00
N ARG A 58 -10.25 15.61 -0.76
CA ARG A 58 -9.48 16.10 -1.92
C ARG A 58 -8.35 17.01 -1.46
N VAL A 59 -7.13 16.62 -1.77
CA VAL A 59 -5.91 17.32 -1.36
C VAL A 59 -5.34 18.09 -2.55
N TRP A 60 -5.15 19.38 -2.33
CA TRP A 60 -4.67 20.41 -3.24
C TRP A 60 -3.57 21.23 -2.55
N ALA A 61 -2.89 22.11 -3.28
CA ALA A 61 -1.79 22.90 -2.72
C ALA A 61 -2.19 23.73 -1.48
N HIS A 62 -3.43 24.22 -1.42
CA HIS A 62 -3.89 25.10 -0.33
C HIS A 62 -4.19 24.36 0.98
N ASN A 63 -4.48 23.05 0.95
CA ASN A 63 -4.82 22.25 2.13
C ASN A 63 -3.87 21.07 2.38
N VAL A 64 -2.85 20.86 1.55
CA VAL A 64 -1.94 19.69 1.65
C VAL A 64 -1.32 19.54 3.03
N GLU A 65 -0.90 20.63 3.67
CA GLU A 65 -0.30 20.58 5.02
C GLU A 65 -1.29 20.12 6.09
N GLU A 66 -2.54 20.59 6.01
CA GLU A 66 -3.61 20.21 6.93
C GLU A 66 -3.96 18.73 6.78
N GLU A 67 -4.12 18.27 5.54
CA GLU A 67 -4.46 16.88 5.25
C GLU A 67 -3.33 15.92 5.65
N PHE A 68 -2.06 16.30 5.41
CA PHE A 68 -0.92 15.51 5.88
C PHE A 68 -0.77 15.52 7.41
N ARG A 69 -1.24 16.55 8.12
CA ARG A 69 -1.33 16.54 9.59
C ARG A 69 -2.35 15.51 10.07
N ILE A 70 -3.47 15.36 9.36
CA ILE A 70 -4.46 14.31 9.66
C ILE A 70 -3.85 12.93 9.43
N ILE A 71 -3.16 12.71 8.31
CA ILE A 71 -2.45 11.45 8.01
C ILE A 71 -1.46 11.11 9.14
N ARG A 72 -0.60 12.05 9.55
CA ARG A 72 0.38 11.86 10.63
C ARG A 72 -0.27 11.42 11.94
N ASN A 73 -1.40 11.99 12.30
CA ASN A 73 -2.11 11.65 13.54
C ASN A 73 -2.87 10.31 13.44
N ALA A 74 -3.23 9.91 12.22
CA ALA A 74 -4.04 8.72 11.97
C ALA A 74 -3.20 7.45 11.80
N ILE A 75 -2.01 7.54 11.18
CA ILE A 75 -1.30 6.35 10.67
C ILE A 75 -0.96 5.31 11.74
N ASP A 76 -0.68 5.73 12.98
CA ASP A 76 -0.41 4.82 14.11
C ASP A 76 -1.65 4.02 14.54
N HIS A 77 -2.86 4.55 14.32
CA HIS A 77 -4.13 3.89 14.64
C HIS A 77 -4.73 3.16 13.44
N PHE A 78 -4.33 3.56 12.23
CA PHE A 78 -4.83 3.03 10.95
C PHE A 78 -3.65 2.58 10.05
N PRO A 79 -2.87 1.56 10.47
CA PRO A 79 -1.59 1.20 9.84
C PRO A 79 -1.74 0.41 8.53
N TYR A 80 -2.96 0.10 8.10
CA TYR A 80 -3.19 -0.51 6.79
C TYR A 80 -3.49 0.57 5.77
N VAL A 81 -2.68 0.61 4.72
CA VAL A 81 -2.76 1.61 3.65
C VAL A 81 -3.13 0.92 2.36
N SER A 82 -4.21 1.34 1.72
CA SER A 82 -4.44 1.03 0.31
C SER A 82 -4.10 2.20 -0.59
N MET A 83 -3.54 1.93 -1.75
CA MET A 83 -3.02 2.95 -2.66
C MET A 83 -3.25 2.59 -4.12
N ASP A 84 -3.49 3.63 -4.91
CA ASP A 84 -3.63 3.60 -6.35
C ASP A 84 -3.16 4.94 -6.93
N THR A 85 -2.80 5.00 -8.21
CA THR A 85 -2.36 6.25 -8.86
C THR A 85 -2.95 6.46 -10.25
N GLU A 86 -3.15 7.72 -10.62
CA GLU A 86 -3.51 8.09 -11.99
C GLU A 86 -2.35 8.79 -12.69
N PHE A 87 -2.12 8.42 -13.94
CA PHE A 87 -1.04 8.92 -14.77
C PHE A 87 -1.41 8.86 -16.26
N PRO A 88 -0.71 9.58 -17.16
CA PRO A 88 -1.15 9.78 -18.54
C PRO A 88 -0.82 8.59 -19.48
N GLY A 89 -1.03 7.37 -19.00
CA GLY A 89 -0.87 6.13 -19.74
C GLY A 89 0.57 5.69 -19.98
N VAL A 90 0.78 5.03 -21.12
CA VAL A 90 2.10 4.51 -21.55
C VAL A 90 2.38 4.94 -23.00
N ILE A 91 3.57 5.48 -23.22
CA ILE A 91 4.04 5.97 -24.53
C ILE A 91 5.14 5.06 -25.12
N HIS A 92 5.83 4.30 -24.28
CA HIS A 92 6.75 3.24 -24.68
C HIS A 92 6.04 1.90 -24.59
N ARG A 93 5.87 1.24 -25.74
CA ARG A 93 5.17 -0.05 -25.86
C ARG A 93 6.15 -1.20 -26.09
N PRO A 94 5.81 -2.43 -25.67
CA PRO A 94 6.62 -3.60 -25.98
C PRO A 94 6.69 -3.84 -27.48
N THR A 95 7.84 -4.32 -27.96
CA THR A 95 7.99 -4.83 -29.34
C THR A 95 7.59 -6.29 -29.48
N LYS A 96 7.56 -7.02 -28.36
CA LYS A 96 7.15 -8.42 -28.27
C LYS A 96 5.70 -8.53 -27.80
N HIS A 97 5.07 -9.67 -28.05
CA HIS A 97 3.78 -9.99 -27.47
C HIS A 97 3.86 -9.95 -25.92
N PRO A 98 2.86 -9.40 -25.19
CA PRO A 98 2.92 -9.25 -23.72
C PRO A 98 3.22 -10.53 -22.94
N ALA A 99 2.75 -11.68 -23.45
CA ALA A 99 3.01 -13.00 -22.85
C ALA A 99 4.48 -13.44 -22.91
N LEU A 100 5.28 -12.84 -23.80
CA LEU A 100 6.71 -13.15 -24.00
C LEU A 100 7.64 -12.21 -23.23
N LEU A 101 7.10 -11.24 -22.49
CA LEU A 101 7.91 -10.32 -21.70
C LEU A 101 8.39 -11.02 -20.42
N THR A 102 9.70 -10.94 -20.17
CA THR A 102 10.28 -11.30 -18.87
C THR A 102 9.94 -10.24 -17.82
N ALA A 103 10.14 -10.52 -16.53
CA ALA A 103 10.01 -9.51 -15.47
C ALA A 103 10.95 -8.31 -15.74
N GLY A 104 12.18 -8.57 -16.18
CA GLY A 104 13.13 -7.55 -16.61
C GLY A 104 12.63 -6.69 -17.78
N ASP A 105 12.09 -7.31 -18.84
CA ASP A 105 11.50 -6.58 -19.98
C ASP A 105 10.34 -5.67 -19.53
N ARG A 106 9.49 -6.16 -18.61
CA ARG A 106 8.38 -5.38 -18.04
C ARG A 106 8.88 -4.21 -17.23
N TYR A 107 9.89 -4.43 -16.37
CA TYR A 107 10.50 -3.36 -15.60
C TYR A 107 11.13 -2.29 -16.50
N ASP A 108 11.85 -2.69 -17.56
CA ASP A 108 12.47 -1.73 -18.48
C ASP A 108 11.44 -0.87 -19.23
N LEU A 109 10.28 -1.42 -19.58
CA LEU A 109 9.17 -0.66 -20.16
C LEU A 109 8.55 0.30 -19.14
N LEU A 110 8.27 -0.19 -17.93
CA LEU A 110 7.75 0.60 -16.83
C LEU A 110 8.67 1.78 -16.51
N ARG A 111 9.98 1.52 -16.35
CA ARG A 111 10.99 2.53 -16.06
C ARG A 111 11.01 3.63 -17.11
N ARG A 112 11.02 3.25 -18.38
CA ARG A 112 11.02 4.22 -19.51
C ARG A 112 9.77 5.09 -19.52
N ASN A 113 8.60 4.52 -19.25
CA ASN A 113 7.35 5.29 -19.18
C ASN A 113 7.34 6.21 -17.97
N VAL A 114 7.61 5.69 -16.77
CA VAL A 114 7.58 6.46 -15.52
C VAL A 114 8.61 7.59 -15.55
N ASP A 115 9.82 7.38 -16.09
CA ASP A 115 10.82 8.45 -16.23
C ASP A 115 10.37 9.56 -17.19
N ALA A 116 9.60 9.22 -18.24
CA ALA A 116 9.19 10.14 -19.29
C ALA A 116 7.85 10.87 -19.02
N LEU A 117 7.05 10.36 -18.08
CA LEU A 117 5.69 10.83 -17.81
C LEU A 117 5.58 11.44 -16.39
N HIS A 118 4.46 12.09 -16.15
CA HIS A 118 4.15 12.82 -14.92
C HIS A 118 3.00 12.13 -14.19
N LEU A 119 3.12 12.00 -12.87
CA LEU A 119 2.05 11.53 -12.00
C LEU A 119 0.94 12.59 -11.91
N ILE A 120 -0.32 12.17 -11.89
CA ILE A 120 -1.50 13.07 -11.88
C ILE A 120 -2.22 13.01 -10.54
N GLN A 121 -2.55 11.82 -10.04
CA GLN A 121 -3.17 11.63 -8.73
C GLN A 121 -2.50 10.52 -7.93
N VAL A 122 -2.58 10.63 -6.60
CA VAL A 122 -2.27 9.56 -5.64
C VAL A 122 -3.46 9.38 -4.72
N GLY A 123 -3.98 8.16 -4.63
CA GLY A 123 -5.05 7.76 -3.74
C GLY A 123 -4.47 7.05 -2.52
N ILE A 124 -4.89 7.44 -1.33
CA ILE A 124 -4.47 6.80 -0.07
C ILE A 124 -5.71 6.53 0.76
N THR A 125 -5.94 5.27 1.11
CA THR A 125 -6.99 4.83 2.03
C THR A 125 -6.37 4.22 3.28
N LEU A 126 -6.83 4.59 4.46
CA LEU A 126 -6.35 4.09 5.75
C LEU A 126 -7.39 3.22 6.45
N ALA A 127 -6.95 2.14 7.10
CA ALA A 127 -7.79 1.25 7.88
C ALA A 127 -7.08 0.72 9.14
N ALA A 128 -7.88 0.42 10.17
CA ALA A 128 -7.39 0.06 11.51
C ALA A 128 -6.82 -1.36 11.59
N SER A 129 -7.40 -2.27 10.81
CA SER A 129 -7.10 -3.68 10.84
C SER A 129 -7.40 -4.27 9.47
N PRO A 130 -6.92 -5.49 9.16
CA PRO A 130 -7.12 -6.06 7.84
C PRO A 130 -8.61 -6.34 7.60
N THR A 131 -9.46 -6.50 8.63
CA THR A 131 -10.92 -6.73 8.52
C THR A 131 -11.74 -5.45 8.59
N ALA A 132 -11.17 -4.34 9.06
CA ALA A 132 -11.88 -3.10 9.30
C ALA A 132 -12.32 -2.43 8.01
N ALA A 133 -13.48 -1.76 8.04
CA ALA A 133 -13.87 -0.82 7.00
C ALA A 133 -12.81 0.29 6.84
N PRO A 134 -12.67 0.87 5.64
CA PRO A 134 -11.81 2.03 5.46
C PRO A 134 -12.27 3.16 6.40
N ALA A 135 -11.31 3.89 6.97
CA ALA A 135 -11.57 4.95 7.94
C ALA A 135 -11.37 6.33 7.33
N LEU A 136 -10.32 6.50 6.52
CA LEU A 136 -9.98 7.76 5.87
C LEU A 136 -9.56 7.49 4.42
N ALA A 137 -9.92 8.38 3.50
CA ALA A 137 -9.48 8.33 2.11
C ALA A 137 -9.04 9.74 1.64
N PHE A 138 -7.89 9.80 0.95
CA PHE A 138 -7.28 11.03 0.48
C PHE A 138 -7.01 10.94 -1.01
N GLU A 139 -7.40 11.97 -1.75
CA GLU A 139 -7.11 12.13 -3.17
C GLU A 139 -6.12 13.28 -3.36
N ILE A 140 -4.84 12.97 -3.54
CA ILE A 140 -3.81 13.96 -3.76
C ILE A 140 -3.72 14.29 -5.24
N ASN A 141 -4.02 15.54 -5.58
CA ASN A 141 -4.04 16.03 -6.96
C ASN A 141 -2.75 16.80 -7.27
N LEU A 142 -1.99 16.37 -8.28
CA LEU A 142 -0.69 16.95 -8.63
C LEU A 142 -0.77 17.97 -9.77
N SER A 143 0.11 18.97 -9.73
CA SER A 143 0.13 20.08 -10.71
C SER A 143 1.10 19.92 -11.88
N ASP A 144 2.01 18.95 -11.80
CA ASP A 144 3.18 18.88 -12.67
C ASP A 144 2.84 18.43 -14.11
N PHE A 145 1.68 17.79 -14.32
CA PHE A 145 1.23 17.39 -15.65
C PHE A 145 0.51 18.52 -16.41
N ASP A 146 0.84 18.68 -17.70
CA ASP A 146 0.20 19.64 -18.60
C ASP A 146 0.13 19.02 -20.00
N GLN A 147 -1.06 18.57 -20.38
CA GLN A 147 -1.31 17.88 -21.65
C GLN A 147 -0.87 18.70 -22.89
N ARG A 148 -0.71 20.02 -22.76
CA ARG A 148 -0.35 20.91 -23.88
C ARG A 148 1.13 20.82 -24.24
N VAL A 149 1.97 20.41 -23.29
CA VAL A 149 3.44 20.43 -23.44
C VAL A 149 4.08 19.10 -23.07
N HIS A 150 3.43 18.29 -22.24
CA HIS A 150 3.96 17.01 -21.80
C HIS A 150 3.47 15.86 -22.68
N ARG A 151 4.37 14.90 -22.92
CA ARG A 151 4.05 13.65 -23.62
C ARG A 151 3.03 12.86 -22.81
N HIS A 152 2.11 12.19 -23.50
CA HIS A 152 1.06 11.38 -22.90
C HIS A 152 0.46 10.41 -23.94
N ALA A 153 -0.27 9.40 -23.47
CA ALA A 153 -1.20 8.66 -24.31
C ALA A 153 -2.53 9.42 -24.36
N ALA A 154 -2.98 9.80 -25.56
CA ALA A 154 -4.18 10.61 -25.75
C ALA A 154 -5.43 9.92 -25.19
N GLU A 155 -5.54 8.60 -25.40
CA GLU A 155 -6.67 7.79 -24.94
C GLU A 155 -6.74 7.75 -23.41
N SER A 156 -5.59 7.68 -22.73
CA SER A 156 -5.55 7.70 -21.26
C SER A 156 -5.96 9.04 -20.69
N VAL A 157 -5.50 10.15 -21.28
CA VAL A 157 -5.89 11.50 -20.86
C VAL A 157 -7.38 11.74 -21.10
N GLN A 158 -7.92 11.28 -22.23
CA GLN A 158 -9.34 11.35 -22.53
C GLN A 158 -10.16 10.54 -21.51
N LEU A 159 -9.74 9.30 -21.22
CA LEU A 159 -10.40 8.45 -20.23
C LEU A 159 -10.47 9.12 -18.85
N LEU A 160 -9.36 9.71 -18.39
CA LEU A 160 -9.33 10.44 -17.11
C LEU A 160 -10.32 11.63 -17.11
N ALA A 161 -10.36 12.40 -18.20
CA ALA A 161 -11.28 13.52 -18.33
C ALA A 161 -12.75 13.08 -18.31
N GLU A 162 -13.09 12.00 -19.02
CA GLU A 162 -14.43 11.38 -19.03
C GLU A 162 -14.85 10.90 -17.62
N HIS A 163 -13.88 10.48 -16.81
CA HIS A 163 -14.10 10.05 -15.42
C HIS A 163 -13.98 11.20 -14.39
N GLY A 164 -13.87 12.44 -14.85
CA GLY A 164 -14.01 13.63 -14.02
C GLY A 164 -12.71 14.21 -13.47
N VAL A 165 -11.55 13.81 -14.01
CA VAL A 165 -10.27 14.45 -13.71
C VAL A 165 -10.18 15.79 -14.44
N ASP A 166 -10.25 16.89 -13.68
CA ASP A 166 -10.11 18.25 -14.23
C ASP A 166 -8.64 18.66 -14.32
N LEU A 167 -8.01 18.38 -15.47
CA LEU A 167 -6.61 18.69 -15.71
C LEU A 167 -6.29 20.20 -15.64
N ALA A 168 -7.27 21.08 -15.87
CA ALA A 168 -7.06 22.51 -15.70
C ALA A 168 -6.98 22.89 -14.21
N ALA A 169 -7.83 22.30 -13.37
CA ALA A 169 -7.76 22.45 -11.93
C ALA A 169 -6.46 21.87 -11.35
N HIS A 170 -6.02 20.70 -11.82
CA HIS A 170 -4.71 20.12 -11.47
C HIS A 170 -3.57 21.11 -11.65
N ARG A 171 -3.48 21.74 -12.84
CA ARG A 171 -2.42 22.72 -13.11
C ARG A 171 -2.51 23.98 -12.25
N ARG A 172 -3.71 24.42 -11.89
CA ARG A 172 -3.94 25.67 -11.14
C ARG A 172 -3.80 25.50 -9.63
N HIS A 173 -4.21 24.35 -9.11
CA HIS A 173 -4.43 24.14 -7.67
C HIS A 173 -3.73 22.90 -7.13
N GLY A 174 -3.16 22.05 -7.99
CA GLY A 174 -2.50 20.81 -7.61
C GLY A 174 -1.26 21.03 -6.76
N VAL A 175 -0.93 20.02 -5.96
CA VAL A 175 0.30 19.96 -5.18
C VAL A 175 1.47 19.74 -6.14
N ARG A 176 2.58 20.47 -5.95
CA ARG A 176 3.81 20.18 -6.69
C ARG A 176 4.39 18.85 -6.22
N ALA A 177 4.77 17.96 -7.13
CA ALA A 177 5.39 16.68 -6.79
C ALA A 177 6.63 16.84 -5.88
N SER A 178 7.41 17.90 -6.11
CA SER A 178 8.57 18.27 -5.27
C SER A 178 8.20 18.67 -3.84
N ALA A 179 6.99 19.15 -3.58
CA ALA A 179 6.49 19.43 -2.23
C ALA A 179 5.88 18.19 -1.57
N LEU A 180 5.37 17.23 -2.36
CA LEU A 180 4.78 16.00 -1.83
C LEU A 180 5.82 15.04 -1.23
N ALA A 181 7.02 14.95 -1.81
CA ALA A 181 8.07 14.04 -1.34
C ALA A 181 8.46 14.23 0.14
N PRO A 182 8.80 15.44 0.62
CA PRO A 182 9.11 15.65 2.04
C PRO A 182 7.90 15.42 2.97
N LEU A 183 6.68 15.66 2.48
CA LEU A 183 5.46 15.38 3.24
C LEU A 183 5.25 13.88 3.45
N LEU A 184 5.45 13.07 2.41
CA LEU A 184 5.43 11.60 2.53
C LEU A 184 6.51 11.11 3.49
N MET A 185 7.75 11.58 3.34
CA MET A 185 8.88 11.19 4.22
C MET A 185 8.64 11.50 5.71
N SER A 186 7.89 12.56 6.01
CA SER A 186 7.58 12.97 7.39
C SER A 186 6.18 12.52 7.87
N SER A 187 5.45 11.75 7.07
CA SER A 187 4.06 11.36 7.37
C SER A 187 3.92 10.13 8.26
N GLY A 188 4.95 9.28 8.32
CA GLY A 188 4.86 7.93 8.88
C GLY A 188 4.30 6.88 7.91
N LEU A 189 3.87 7.26 6.70
CA LEU A 189 3.43 6.29 5.66
C LEU A 189 4.58 5.46 5.11
N VAL A 190 5.72 6.10 4.88
CA VAL A 190 6.94 5.48 4.33
C VAL A 190 8.06 5.50 5.35
N CYS A 191 9.06 4.64 5.17
CA CYS A 191 10.18 4.47 6.10
C CYS A 191 9.72 4.17 7.54
N SER A 192 8.56 3.52 7.70
CA SER A 192 7.88 3.30 8.99
C SER A 192 8.40 2.07 9.75
N HIS A 193 9.58 1.55 9.38
CA HIS A 193 10.21 0.38 9.98
C HIS A 193 9.28 -0.84 10.12
N GLY A 194 8.38 -1.05 9.15
CA GLY A 194 7.45 -2.17 9.11
C GLY A 194 6.14 -1.96 9.88
N ALA A 195 5.88 -0.77 10.42
CA ALA A 195 4.62 -0.47 11.10
C ALA A 195 3.42 -0.42 10.13
N VAL A 196 3.66 0.04 8.89
CA VAL A 196 2.62 0.21 7.86
C VAL A 196 2.59 -1.00 6.92
N LYS A 197 1.38 -1.43 6.56
CA LYS A 197 1.10 -2.52 5.62
C LYS A 197 0.40 -1.97 4.39
N TRP A 198 0.90 -2.28 3.21
CA TRP A 198 0.39 -1.74 1.95
C TRP A 198 -0.47 -2.77 1.20
N VAL A 199 -1.61 -2.34 0.68
CA VAL A 199 -2.53 -3.14 -0.12
C VAL A 199 -2.82 -2.42 -1.43
N THR A 200 -2.45 -3.03 -2.54
CA THR A 200 -2.48 -2.37 -3.86
C THR A 200 -3.07 -3.30 -4.92
N PHE A 201 -3.29 -2.80 -6.14
CA PHE A 201 -3.80 -3.62 -7.24
C PHE A 201 -2.98 -3.39 -8.51
N HIS A 202 -2.23 -4.41 -8.96
CA HIS A 202 -1.43 -4.34 -10.19
C HIS A 202 -0.42 -3.18 -10.19
N SER A 203 0.32 -3.09 -9.10
CA SER A 203 0.81 -1.83 -8.56
C SER A 203 2.24 -1.45 -8.93
N ALA A 204 2.81 -2.14 -9.91
CA ALA A 204 4.18 -1.91 -10.34
C ALA A 204 4.40 -0.44 -10.74
N TYR A 205 3.48 0.13 -11.54
CA TYR A 205 3.55 1.54 -11.94
C TYR A 205 3.33 2.50 -10.76
N ASP A 206 2.39 2.20 -9.86
CA ASP A 206 2.08 3.03 -8.70
C ASP A 206 3.30 3.21 -7.80
N PHE A 207 3.93 2.09 -7.42
CA PHE A 207 5.17 2.12 -6.64
C PHE A 207 6.30 2.78 -7.41
N ALA A 208 6.40 2.57 -8.73
CA ALA A 208 7.44 3.21 -9.54
C ALA A 208 7.31 4.74 -9.54
N TYR A 209 6.10 5.29 -9.64
CA TYR A 209 5.88 6.72 -9.52
C TYR A 209 6.23 7.26 -8.13
N LEU A 210 5.81 6.58 -7.07
CA LEU A 210 6.12 7.03 -5.71
C LEU A 210 7.61 6.90 -5.39
N VAL A 211 8.29 5.83 -5.83
CA VAL A 211 9.75 5.69 -5.69
C VAL A 211 10.48 6.80 -6.46
N LYS A 212 10.09 7.09 -7.71
CA LYS A 212 10.65 8.22 -8.49
C LYS A 212 10.48 9.54 -7.74
N LEU A 213 9.28 9.77 -7.18
CA LEU A 213 8.96 10.97 -6.44
C LEU A 213 9.82 11.10 -5.17
N LEU A 214 9.94 10.04 -4.38
CA LEU A 214 10.73 10.00 -3.14
C LEU A 214 12.24 10.11 -3.39
N MET A 215 12.73 9.54 -4.50
CA MET A 215 14.13 9.65 -4.90
C MET A 215 14.48 11.04 -5.45
N GLY A 216 13.51 11.78 -5.99
CA GLY A 216 13.75 13.06 -6.68
C GLY A 216 14.59 12.94 -7.95
N ARG A 217 14.74 11.73 -8.51
CA ARG A 217 15.54 11.43 -9.71
C ARG A 217 14.92 10.27 -10.48
N LYS A 218 15.48 9.97 -11.67
CA LYS A 218 15.08 8.83 -12.49
C LYS A 218 15.20 7.51 -11.73
N LEU A 219 14.34 6.56 -12.10
CA LEU A 219 14.30 5.24 -11.51
C LEU A 219 15.63 4.47 -11.72
N PRO A 220 15.96 3.52 -10.81
CA PRO A 220 17.12 2.65 -10.95
C PRO A 220 17.18 1.94 -12.31
N ARG A 221 18.38 1.59 -12.79
CA ARG A 221 18.47 0.76 -14.01
C ARG A 221 18.12 -0.70 -13.76
N SER A 222 18.39 -1.19 -12.55
CA SER A 222 18.16 -2.58 -12.16
C SER A 222 16.79 -2.74 -11.52
N MET A 223 16.04 -3.76 -11.95
CA MET A 223 14.77 -4.15 -11.31
C MET A 223 14.98 -4.53 -9.84
N ALA A 224 16.08 -5.23 -9.52
CA ALA A 224 16.38 -5.63 -8.15
C ALA A 224 16.64 -4.41 -7.24
N GLU A 225 17.33 -3.39 -7.74
CA GLU A 225 17.55 -2.14 -7.00
C GLU A 225 16.23 -1.40 -6.77
N PHE A 226 15.35 -1.37 -7.78
CA PHE A 226 14.00 -0.82 -7.63
C PHE A 226 13.16 -1.55 -6.59
N LEU A 227 13.09 -2.89 -6.65
CA LEU A 227 12.36 -3.69 -5.66
C LEU A 227 12.94 -3.51 -4.25
N ASN A 228 14.27 -3.36 -4.12
CA ASN A 228 14.89 -3.02 -2.84
C ASN A 228 14.43 -1.64 -2.33
N LEU A 229 14.31 -0.64 -3.20
CA LEU A 229 13.77 0.67 -2.81
C LEU A 229 12.29 0.60 -2.42
N VAL A 230 11.50 -0.25 -3.08
CA VAL A 230 10.12 -0.50 -2.64
C VAL A 230 10.12 -1.03 -1.20
N ARG A 231 10.96 -2.01 -0.88
CA ARG A 231 11.09 -2.54 0.49
C ARG A 231 11.58 -1.50 1.49
N VAL A 232 12.57 -0.68 1.11
CA VAL A 232 13.12 0.37 1.99
C VAL A 232 12.06 1.42 2.32
N PHE A 233 11.30 1.89 1.33
CA PHE A 233 10.29 2.94 1.55
C PHE A 233 8.98 2.40 2.12
N PHE A 234 8.51 1.23 1.69
CA PHE A 234 7.15 0.77 1.98
C PHE A 234 7.10 -0.46 2.90
N GLY A 235 8.26 -1.03 3.26
CA GLY A 235 8.35 -2.23 4.10
C GLY A 235 8.19 -3.54 3.31
N ASP A 236 8.25 -4.66 4.04
CA ASP A 236 8.09 -6.00 3.46
C ASP A 236 6.60 -6.40 3.28
N GLU A 237 5.70 -5.84 4.09
CA GLU A 237 4.27 -6.17 4.09
C GLU A 237 3.50 -5.40 3.00
N VAL A 238 3.85 -5.66 1.75
CA VAL A 238 3.17 -5.15 0.55
C VAL A 238 2.37 -6.27 -0.10
N TYR A 239 1.06 -6.08 -0.25
CA TYR A 239 0.14 -7.07 -0.81
C TYR A 239 -0.46 -6.56 -2.11
N ASP A 240 0.04 -7.08 -3.24
CA ASP A 240 -0.56 -6.80 -4.55
C ASP A 240 -1.73 -7.77 -4.80
N VAL A 241 -2.95 -7.26 -4.72
CA VAL A 241 -4.19 -8.02 -4.92
C VAL A 241 -4.21 -8.71 -6.29
N LYS A 242 -3.59 -8.13 -7.31
CA LYS A 242 -3.48 -8.72 -8.65
C LYS A 242 -2.59 -9.96 -8.66
N HIS A 243 -1.56 -9.99 -7.82
CA HIS A 243 -0.75 -11.19 -7.59
C HIS A 243 -1.54 -12.23 -6.79
N MET A 244 -2.12 -11.82 -5.65
CA MET A 244 -2.86 -12.71 -4.75
C MET A 244 -4.02 -13.46 -5.44
N MET A 245 -4.74 -12.82 -6.37
CA MET A 245 -5.88 -13.45 -7.06
C MET A 245 -5.49 -14.73 -7.82
N ARG A 246 -4.22 -14.88 -8.22
CA ARG A 246 -3.72 -16.11 -8.89
C ARG A 246 -3.85 -17.35 -7.99
N HIS A 247 -3.98 -17.14 -6.69
CA HIS A 247 -4.13 -18.20 -5.68
C HIS A 247 -5.58 -18.41 -5.23
N CYS A 248 -6.56 -17.78 -5.92
CA CYS A 248 -7.99 -17.90 -5.63
C CYS A 248 -8.69 -18.91 -6.55
N GLY A 249 -8.06 -20.06 -6.82
CA GLY A 249 -8.67 -21.15 -7.60
C GLY A 249 -9.00 -20.85 -9.07
N GLY A 250 -8.51 -19.72 -9.61
CA GLY A 250 -8.77 -19.31 -11.00
C GLY A 250 -10.09 -18.58 -11.23
N GLU A 251 -10.88 -18.31 -10.18
CA GLU A 251 -12.20 -17.65 -10.27
C GLU A 251 -12.09 -16.13 -10.53
N LEU A 252 -10.97 -15.53 -10.10
CA LEU A 252 -10.75 -14.08 -10.16
C LEU A 252 -9.76 -13.73 -11.27
N TYR A 253 -10.17 -12.82 -12.17
CA TYR A 253 -9.36 -12.34 -13.29
C TYR A 253 -9.80 -10.96 -13.79
N GLY A 254 -8.99 -10.34 -14.66
CA GLY A 254 -9.26 -9.01 -15.22
C GLY A 254 -8.86 -7.84 -14.30
N GLY A 255 -9.35 -6.63 -14.61
CA GLY A 255 -9.06 -5.42 -13.84
C GLY A 255 -9.85 -5.33 -12.53
N LEU A 256 -9.55 -4.30 -11.73
CA LEU A 256 -10.12 -4.10 -10.39
C LEU A 256 -11.66 -4.14 -10.40
N GLU A 257 -12.30 -3.45 -11.33
CA GLU A 257 -13.76 -3.42 -11.49
C GLU A 257 -14.38 -4.81 -11.70
N ARG A 258 -13.75 -5.63 -12.54
CA ARG A 258 -14.24 -6.99 -12.81
C ARG A 258 -14.12 -7.87 -11.57
N VAL A 259 -13.02 -7.73 -10.83
CA VAL A 259 -12.77 -8.47 -9.61
C VAL A 259 -13.75 -8.04 -8.51
N ALA A 260 -13.98 -6.74 -8.37
CA ALA A 260 -14.99 -6.20 -7.46
C ALA A 260 -16.39 -6.77 -7.78
N ALA A 261 -16.79 -6.77 -9.05
CA ALA A 261 -18.06 -7.35 -9.47
C ALA A 261 -18.16 -8.85 -9.15
N ALA A 262 -17.09 -9.64 -9.42
CA ALA A 262 -17.05 -11.06 -9.09
C ALA A 262 -17.17 -11.33 -7.58
N LEU A 263 -16.59 -10.47 -6.76
CA LEU A 263 -16.65 -10.54 -5.30
C LEU A 263 -17.90 -9.88 -4.70
N GLN A 264 -18.80 -9.34 -5.54
CA GLN A 264 -19.98 -8.56 -5.15
C GLN A 264 -19.66 -7.35 -4.26
N VAL A 265 -18.49 -6.76 -4.46
CA VAL A 265 -18.05 -5.53 -3.79
C VAL A 265 -18.51 -4.34 -4.63
N LYS A 266 -19.17 -3.37 -3.98
CA LYS A 266 -19.58 -2.12 -4.61
C LYS A 266 -18.60 -1.00 -4.22
N ARG A 267 -18.33 -0.11 -5.17
CA ARG A 267 -17.56 1.11 -4.91
C ARG A 267 -18.25 1.96 -3.85
N ALA A 268 -17.53 2.26 -2.77
CA ALA A 268 -18.10 2.95 -1.61
C ALA A 268 -18.27 4.46 -1.81
N ALA A 269 -17.34 5.10 -2.54
CA ALA A 269 -17.36 6.53 -2.83
C ALA A 269 -16.58 6.81 -4.12
N GLY A 270 -16.81 7.98 -4.72
CA GLY A 270 -16.09 8.43 -5.91
C GLY A 270 -16.50 7.73 -7.21
N ARG A 271 -15.69 7.92 -8.25
CA ARG A 271 -15.85 7.32 -9.58
C ARG A 271 -14.69 6.38 -9.88
N CYS A 272 -14.85 5.46 -10.83
CA CYS A 272 -13.69 4.71 -11.34
C CYS A 272 -12.71 5.66 -12.03
N HIS A 273 -11.43 5.26 -12.09
CA HIS A 273 -10.36 6.08 -12.67
C HIS A 273 -10.15 7.41 -11.93
N GLN A 274 -10.28 7.34 -10.60
CA GLN A 274 -9.87 8.38 -9.66
C GLN A 274 -9.15 7.69 -8.51
N ALA A 275 -7.91 8.10 -8.26
CA ALA A 275 -6.98 7.31 -7.45
C ALA A 275 -7.51 6.97 -6.04
N ALA A 276 -8.14 7.92 -5.34
CA ALA A 276 -8.64 7.64 -3.98
C ALA A 276 -9.83 6.66 -3.99
N SER A 277 -10.72 6.83 -4.96
CA SER A 277 -11.86 5.95 -5.18
C SER A 277 -11.41 4.52 -5.52
N ASP A 278 -10.38 4.38 -6.35
CA ASP A 278 -9.81 3.09 -6.73
C ASP A 278 -9.01 2.45 -5.57
N SER A 279 -8.36 3.26 -4.72
CA SER A 279 -7.74 2.76 -3.48
C SER A 279 -8.78 2.24 -2.46
N LEU A 280 -9.95 2.88 -2.37
CA LEU A 280 -11.06 2.39 -1.54
C LEU A 280 -11.58 1.04 -2.07
N LEU A 281 -11.81 0.95 -3.38
CA LEU A 281 -12.27 -0.29 -4.01
C LEU A 281 -11.24 -1.41 -3.86
N THR A 282 -9.94 -1.09 -4.00
CA THR A 282 -8.83 -2.02 -3.76
C THR A 282 -8.86 -2.57 -2.35
N TRP A 283 -9.06 -1.70 -1.34
CA TRP A 283 -9.16 -2.12 0.06
C TRP A 283 -10.34 -3.06 0.31
N ASP A 284 -11.53 -2.71 -0.20
CA ASP A 284 -12.73 -3.53 0.01
C ASP A 284 -12.65 -4.87 -0.75
N VAL A 285 -12.05 -4.88 -1.94
CA VAL A 285 -11.72 -6.11 -2.67
C VAL A 285 -10.76 -6.97 -1.87
N PHE A 286 -9.68 -6.41 -1.33
CA PHE A 286 -8.72 -7.14 -0.51
C PHE A 286 -9.39 -7.77 0.72
N ARG A 287 -10.21 -7.00 1.44
CA ARG A 287 -10.98 -7.50 2.60
C ARG A 287 -11.84 -8.69 2.23
N ARG A 288 -12.65 -8.52 1.17
CA ARG A 288 -13.58 -9.56 0.72
C ARG A 288 -12.85 -10.80 0.22
N MET A 289 -11.79 -10.61 -0.56
CA MET A 289 -10.94 -11.69 -1.06
C MET A 289 -10.30 -12.45 0.11
N ARG A 290 -9.80 -11.75 1.14
CA ARG A 290 -9.21 -12.41 2.32
C ARG A 290 -10.22 -13.29 3.07
N GLU A 291 -11.43 -12.78 3.27
CA GLU A 291 -12.51 -13.53 3.93
C GLU A 291 -12.86 -14.83 3.21
N LEU A 292 -12.89 -14.81 1.87
CA LEU A 292 -13.32 -15.94 1.06
C LEU A 292 -12.22 -16.97 0.81
N TYR A 293 -11.00 -16.52 0.51
CA TYR A 293 -9.94 -17.39 -0.01
C TYR A 293 -8.78 -17.62 0.96
N PHE A 294 -8.58 -16.73 1.94
CA PHE A 294 -7.36 -16.70 2.75
C PHE A 294 -7.61 -16.84 4.26
N LEU A 295 -8.82 -17.22 4.69
CA LEU A 295 -9.19 -17.31 6.10
C LEU A 295 -8.34 -18.32 6.90
N LYS A 296 -7.92 -19.43 6.27
CA LYS A 296 -7.20 -20.52 6.94
C LYS A 296 -5.68 -20.32 7.01
N HIS A 297 -5.10 -19.80 5.93
CA HIS A 297 -3.65 -19.75 5.76
C HIS A 297 -3.07 -18.34 5.87
N GLY A 298 -3.93 -17.32 5.98
CA GLY A 298 -3.51 -15.93 5.97
C GLY A 298 -3.04 -15.47 4.59
N VAL A 299 -2.41 -14.30 4.57
CA VAL A 299 -1.94 -13.62 3.34
C VAL A 299 -0.42 -13.43 3.32
N GLU A 300 0.25 -13.76 4.41
CA GLU A 300 1.66 -13.47 4.69
C GLU A 300 2.60 -14.11 3.65
N ALA A 301 2.21 -15.25 3.08
CA ALA A 301 2.96 -15.93 2.02
C ALA A 301 3.02 -15.16 0.69
N TYR A 302 2.20 -14.11 0.52
CA TYR A 302 2.08 -13.34 -0.73
C TYR A 302 2.62 -11.91 -0.59
N GLN A 303 3.24 -11.58 0.55
CA GLN A 303 3.79 -10.25 0.80
C GLN A 303 5.05 -9.98 -0.04
N GLY A 304 5.28 -8.73 -0.41
CA GLY A 304 6.48 -8.28 -1.10
C GLY A 304 6.56 -8.63 -2.59
N VAL A 305 5.50 -9.23 -3.16
CA VAL A 305 5.47 -9.64 -4.57
C VAL A 305 4.58 -8.70 -5.38
N LEU A 306 5.19 -7.96 -6.32
CA LEU A 306 4.48 -7.10 -7.27
C LEU A 306 4.15 -7.86 -8.54
N PHE A 307 2.88 -7.80 -8.98
CA PHE A 307 2.43 -8.53 -10.16
C PHE A 307 3.25 -8.13 -11.40
N GLY A 308 3.82 -9.12 -12.09
CA GLY A 308 4.60 -8.95 -13.31
C GLY A 308 6.09 -8.63 -13.10
N LEU A 309 6.51 -8.32 -11.87
CA LEU A 309 7.91 -8.07 -11.50
C LEU A 309 8.45 -9.12 -10.51
N GLU A 310 7.91 -10.34 -10.57
CA GLU A 310 8.35 -11.44 -9.72
C GLU A 310 9.82 -11.79 -10.03
N LEU A 311 10.64 -11.96 -8.99
CA LEU A 311 11.98 -12.49 -9.15
C LEU A 311 11.89 -14.01 -9.36
N ASP A 312 12.66 -14.55 -10.30
CA ASP A 312 12.67 -15.99 -10.62
C ASP A 312 13.18 -16.89 -9.47
N MET A 313 13.38 -16.34 -8.27
CA MET A 313 13.95 -17.01 -7.11
C MET A 313 12.95 -17.87 -6.31
N ASP A 314 11.65 -17.83 -6.64
CA ASP A 314 10.58 -18.47 -5.84
C ASP A 314 9.84 -19.63 -6.52
N MET A 315 10.38 -20.22 -7.59
CA MET A 315 9.87 -21.52 -8.06
C MET A 315 10.51 -22.63 -7.22
N PRO A 316 9.79 -23.31 -6.30
CA PRO A 316 10.32 -24.55 -5.72
C PRO A 316 10.63 -25.50 -6.86
N SER A 317 11.88 -25.96 -6.94
CA SER A 317 12.33 -26.95 -7.92
C SER A 317 11.32 -28.10 -7.93
N ASN A 318 10.64 -28.29 -9.06
CA ASN A 318 9.70 -29.37 -9.24
C ASN A 318 10.49 -30.68 -9.25
N LYS A 319 10.74 -31.27 -8.07
CA LYS A 319 11.21 -32.65 -7.97
C LYS A 319 10.03 -33.52 -8.35
N THR A 320 10.04 -33.98 -9.60
CA THR A 320 9.16 -35.04 -10.09
C THR A 320 9.25 -36.22 -9.12
N PRO A 321 8.14 -36.69 -8.53
CA PRO A 321 8.16 -37.93 -7.78
C PRO A 321 8.36 -39.07 -8.77
N SER A 322 9.49 -39.77 -8.65
CA SER A 322 9.74 -41.03 -9.36
C SER A 322 8.70 -42.06 -8.92
N LEU A 323 7.80 -42.42 -9.83
CA LEU A 323 6.89 -43.55 -9.65
C LEU A 323 7.70 -44.86 -9.57
N PRO A 324 7.43 -45.76 -8.61
CA PRO A 324 8.08 -47.05 -8.58
C PRO A 324 7.59 -47.91 -9.75
N LEU A 325 8.56 -48.47 -10.49
CA LEU A 325 8.35 -49.41 -11.58
C LEU A 325 7.69 -50.69 -11.02
N VAL A 326 6.41 -50.90 -11.33
CA VAL A 326 5.74 -52.18 -11.07
C VAL A 326 6.24 -53.17 -12.11
N ALA A 327 7.02 -54.16 -11.66
CA ALA A 327 7.46 -55.27 -12.48
C ALA A 327 6.24 -56.15 -12.82
N ALA A 328 6.03 -56.36 -14.12
CA ALA A 328 5.08 -57.33 -14.64
C ALA A 328 5.48 -58.76 -14.25
N ARG A 329 4.51 -59.53 -13.77
CA ARG A 329 4.40 -60.97 -13.97
C ARG A 329 3.04 -61.26 -14.56
#